data_AF-A0A6G1DUW2-F1
#
_entry.id   AF-A0A6G1DUW2-F1
#
_cell.length_a   1.000
_cell.length_b   1.000
_cell.length_c   1.000
_cell.angle_alpha   90.00
_cell.angle_beta   90.00
_cell.angle_gamma   90.00
#
_symmetry.space_group_name_H-M   'P 1'
#
loop_
_entity.id
_entity.type
_entity.pdbx_description
1 polymer ?
#
loop_
_entity_poly.entity_id
_entity_poly.type
_entity_poly.pdbx_seq_one_letter_code
_entity_poly.pdbx_strand_id
1 'polypeptide(L)'
;MCDGLRKLGDVYNSIEEIMCLPSNQVGVSLPQQSKMVEEELDRSLVLVDLCNAMQENLAELKMSILELQLVLKRGDASAVQLKIESFVRMERKAQKPFKKASSKATVEYCSLVRLMAEAREMTVSLLDSTSSLLLKKIGIPSSSKWSLVSKRFQKTKVVCEEEQLLALERNIGDLVNGAEFLFRRLMQTRVFLLNILSS
;
A
#
# COMPACT_ATOMS: atom_id res chain seq x y z
N MET A 1 -1.15 5.37 9.73
CA MET A 1 -0.78 4.73 8.44
C MET A 1 -2.00 4.73 7.51
N CYS A 2 -3.12 4.18 7.94
CA CYS A 2 -4.35 4.11 7.14
C CYS A 2 -5.01 5.47 6.90
N ASP A 3 -4.88 6.41 7.85
CA ASP A 3 -5.30 7.80 7.64
C ASP A 3 -4.61 8.46 6.45
N GLY A 4 -3.34 8.10 6.18
CA GLY A 4 -2.61 8.61 5.03
C GLY A 4 -3.24 8.15 3.72
N LEU A 5 -3.59 6.86 3.62
CA LEU A 5 -4.21 6.30 2.42
C LEU A 5 -5.61 6.86 2.19
N ARG A 6 -6.36 7.11 3.28
CA ARG A 6 -7.67 7.76 3.21
C ARG A 6 -7.56 9.20 2.72
N LYS A 7 -6.67 10.00 3.34
CA LYS A 7 -6.40 11.40 2.93
C LYS A 7 -5.98 11.50 1.47
N LEU A 8 -5.22 10.53 1.00
CA LEU A 8 -4.82 10.47 -0.40
C LEU A 8 -6.00 10.17 -1.33
N GLY A 9 -6.92 9.30 -0.92
CA GLY A 9 -8.20 9.17 -1.62
C GLY A 9 -8.95 10.51 -1.68
N ASP A 10 -8.97 11.29 -0.60
CA ASP A 10 -9.58 12.62 -0.59
C ASP A 10 -8.89 13.61 -1.55
N VAL A 11 -7.56 13.49 -1.75
CA VAL A 11 -6.82 14.24 -2.78
C VAL A 11 -7.31 13.88 -4.18
N TYR A 12 -7.50 12.58 -4.47
CA TYR A 12 -8.06 12.16 -5.75
C TYR A 12 -9.50 12.66 -5.96
N ASN A 13 -10.33 12.72 -4.92
CA ASN A 13 -11.65 13.36 -5.01
C ASN A 13 -11.54 14.84 -5.38
N SER A 14 -10.60 15.54 -4.74
CA SER A 14 -10.37 16.96 -5.00
C SER A 14 -9.91 17.20 -6.43
N ILE A 15 -9.09 16.29 -7.00
CA ILE A 15 -8.69 16.33 -8.40
C ILE A 15 -9.92 16.18 -9.31
N GLU A 16 -10.79 15.19 -9.06
CA GLU A 16 -12.05 15.02 -9.80
C GLU A 16 -12.93 16.30 -9.75
N GLU A 17 -13.08 16.91 -8.57
CA GLU A 17 -13.85 18.15 -8.40
C GLU A 17 -13.25 19.34 -9.16
N ILE A 18 -11.92 19.52 -9.10
CA ILE A 18 -11.21 20.57 -9.85
C ILE A 18 -11.41 20.38 -11.35
N MET A 19 -11.45 19.13 -11.81
CA MET A 19 -11.65 18.82 -13.22
C MET A 19 -13.04 19.12 -13.73
N CYS A 20 -14.06 19.04 -12.87
CA CYS A 20 -15.41 19.44 -13.21
C CYS A 20 -15.54 20.95 -13.47
N LEU A 21 -14.55 21.78 -13.11
CA LEU A 21 -14.62 23.23 -13.35
C LEU A 21 -14.58 23.55 -14.86
N PRO A 22 -15.47 24.43 -15.37
CA PRO A 22 -15.58 24.72 -16.81
C PRO A 22 -14.27 25.18 -17.45
N SER A 23 -13.45 25.96 -16.71
CA SER A 23 -12.14 26.42 -17.20
C SER A 23 -11.18 25.26 -17.51
N ASN A 24 -11.29 24.17 -16.76
CA ASN A 24 -10.42 23.01 -16.89
C ASN A 24 -10.97 22.03 -17.92
N GLN A 25 -12.28 21.89 -18.05
CA GLN A 25 -12.91 21.09 -19.11
C GLN A 25 -12.58 21.65 -20.51
N VAL A 26 -12.64 22.98 -20.67
CA VAL A 26 -12.23 23.63 -21.94
C VAL A 26 -10.74 23.43 -22.20
N GLY A 27 -9.89 23.48 -21.17
CA GLY A 27 -8.45 23.22 -21.30
C GLY A 27 -8.12 21.79 -21.70
N VAL A 28 -8.83 20.80 -21.16
CA VAL A 28 -8.63 19.37 -21.43
C VAL A 28 -9.04 18.98 -22.86
N SER A 29 -9.97 19.71 -23.48
CA SER A 29 -10.37 19.50 -24.89
C SER A 29 -9.30 19.90 -25.92
N LEU A 30 -8.24 20.62 -25.50
CA LEU A 30 -7.14 20.97 -26.39
C LEU A 30 -6.29 19.72 -26.68
N PRO A 31 -6.02 19.34 -27.95
CA PRO A 31 -5.36 18.07 -28.29
C PRO A 31 -4.05 17.82 -27.55
N GLN A 32 -3.27 18.88 -27.30
CA GLN A 32 -2.02 18.78 -26.56
C GLN A 32 -2.22 18.47 -25.07
N GLN A 33 -3.25 19.04 -24.43
CA GLN A 33 -3.56 18.73 -23.03
C GLN A 33 -4.21 17.36 -22.89
N SER A 34 -5.12 16.99 -23.80
CA SER A 34 -5.74 15.65 -23.82
C SER A 34 -4.66 14.58 -23.86
N LYS A 35 -3.68 14.73 -24.76
CA LYS A 35 -2.54 13.82 -24.87
C LYS A 35 -1.71 13.73 -23.58
N MET A 36 -1.44 14.86 -22.92
CA MET A 36 -0.69 14.85 -21.65
C MET A 36 -1.48 14.16 -20.53
N VAL A 37 -2.81 14.31 -20.51
CA VAL A 37 -3.69 13.61 -19.55
C VAL A 37 -3.71 12.10 -19.85
N GLU A 38 -3.78 11.70 -21.12
CA GLU A 38 -3.69 10.29 -21.53
C GLU A 38 -2.36 9.64 -21.10
N GLU A 39 -1.23 10.30 -21.37
CA GLU A 39 0.09 9.81 -20.95
C GLU A 39 0.20 9.68 -19.42
N GLU A 40 -0.38 10.61 -18.67
CA GLU A 40 -0.44 10.55 -17.21
C GLU A 40 -1.36 9.44 -16.72
N LEU A 41 -2.51 9.23 -17.38
CA LEU A 41 -3.37 8.09 -17.14
C LEU A 41 -2.59 6.79 -17.35
N ASP A 42 -1.85 6.62 -18.43
CA ASP A 42 -1.05 5.39 -18.65
C ASP A 42 -0.06 5.13 -17.51
N ARG A 43 0.57 6.18 -16.96
CA ARG A 43 1.43 6.04 -15.78
C ARG A 43 0.64 5.68 -14.52
N SER A 44 -0.58 6.20 -14.36
CA SER A 44 -1.47 5.83 -13.25
C SER A 44 -1.85 4.34 -13.29
N LEU A 45 -1.84 3.68 -14.44
CA LEU A 45 -2.12 2.24 -14.55
C LEU A 45 -1.06 1.42 -13.80
N VAL A 46 0.21 1.81 -13.88
CA VAL A 46 1.29 1.19 -13.11
C VAL A 46 1.05 1.31 -11.61
N LEU A 47 0.44 2.42 -11.16
CA LEU A 47 0.06 2.61 -9.76
C LEU A 47 -1.11 1.69 -9.36
N VAL A 48 -2.08 1.49 -10.24
CA VAL A 48 -3.19 0.55 -10.04
C VAL A 48 -2.66 -0.88 -9.87
N ASP A 49 -1.76 -1.32 -10.75
CA ASP A 49 -1.11 -2.64 -10.66
C ASP A 49 -0.34 -2.80 -9.33
N LEU A 50 0.37 -1.75 -8.93
CA LEU A 50 1.09 -1.72 -7.65
C LEU A 50 0.15 -1.84 -6.45
N CYS A 51 -0.99 -1.13 -6.48
CA CYS A 51 -2.01 -1.21 -5.43
C CYS A 51 -2.62 -2.62 -5.35
N ASN A 52 -2.92 -3.23 -6.50
CA ASN A 52 -3.45 -4.60 -6.55
C ASN A 52 -2.44 -5.61 -5.98
N ALA A 53 -1.18 -5.55 -6.44
CA ALA A 53 -0.12 -6.40 -5.90
C ALA A 53 0.07 -6.20 -4.38
N MET A 54 -0.03 -4.95 -3.89
CA MET A 54 0.07 -4.69 -2.45
C MET A 54 -1.09 -5.32 -1.67
N GLN A 55 -2.32 -5.24 -2.17
CA GLN A 55 -3.48 -5.86 -1.53
C GLN A 55 -3.31 -7.38 -1.42
N GLU A 56 -2.90 -8.04 -2.49
CA GLU A 56 -2.64 -9.49 -2.50
C GLU A 56 -1.58 -9.86 -1.44
N ASN A 57 -0.47 -9.13 -1.42
CA ASN A 57 0.60 -9.37 -0.43
C ASN A 57 0.14 -9.12 1.02
N LEU A 58 -0.66 -8.07 1.26
CA LEU A 58 -1.19 -7.78 2.61
C LEU A 58 -2.21 -8.83 3.06
N ALA A 59 -3.03 -9.35 2.14
CA ALA A 59 -3.93 -10.46 2.42
C ALA A 59 -3.15 -11.73 2.78
N GLU A 60 -2.09 -12.05 2.03
CA GLU A 60 -1.18 -13.17 2.34
C GLU A 60 -0.51 -13.01 3.71
N LEU A 61 -0.03 -11.80 4.03
CA LEU A 61 0.55 -11.49 5.35
C LEU A 61 -0.47 -11.65 6.48
N LYS A 62 -1.71 -11.17 6.28
CA LYS A 62 -2.78 -11.32 7.27
C LYS A 62 -3.05 -12.80 7.56
N MET A 63 -3.15 -13.63 6.52
CA MET A 63 -3.35 -15.07 6.68
C MET A 63 -2.18 -15.72 7.44
N SER A 64 -0.95 -15.33 7.13
CA SER A 64 0.23 -15.86 7.81
C SER A 64 0.29 -15.50 9.30
N ILE A 65 -0.21 -14.32 9.70
CA ILE A 65 -0.34 -13.95 11.12
C ILE A 65 -1.34 -14.86 11.83
N LEU A 66 -2.50 -15.10 11.22
CA LEU A 66 -3.52 -16.00 11.78
C LEU A 66 -2.96 -17.41 11.97
N GLU A 67 -2.22 -17.92 10.99
CA GLU A 67 -1.56 -19.21 11.08
C GLU A 67 -0.48 -19.23 12.19
N LEU A 68 0.30 -18.15 12.33
CA LEU A 68 1.30 -18.03 13.40
C LEU A 68 0.64 -18.03 14.77
N GLN A 69 -0.48 -17.32 14.96
CA GLN A 69 -1.27 -17.37 16.19
C GLN A 69 -1.75 -18.79 16.50
N LEU A 70 -2.22 -19.54 15.50
CA LEU A 70 -2.67 -20.94 15.67
C LEU A 70 -1.52 -21.85 16.10
N VAL A 71 -0.35 -21.72 15.47
CA VAL A 71 0.82 -22.54 15.80
C VAL A 71 1.37 -22.19 17.18
N LEU A 72 1.33 -20.92 17.58
CA LEU A 72 1.68 -20.48 18.93
C LEU A 72 0.76 -21.09 19.99
N LYS A 73 -0.56 -21.13 19.74
CA LYS A 73 -1.53 -21.78 20.64
C LYS A 73 -1.29 -23.28 20.83
N ARG A 74 -0.70 -23.94 19.84
CA ARG A 74 -0.32 -25.36 19.90
C ARG A 74 0.98 -25.62 20.67
N GLY A 75 1.80 -24.59 20.90
CA GLY A 75 3.07 -24.70 21.63
C GLY A 75 4.19 -25.43 20.87
N ASP A 76 4.08 -25.60 19.56
CA ASP A 76 5.09 -26.25 18.73
C ASP A 76 6.19 -25.25 18.32
N ALA A 77 7.29 -25.25 19.08
CA ALA A 77 8.40 -24.32 18.87
C ALA A 77 9.06 -24.45 17.48
N SER A 78 9.08 -25.65 16.89
CA SER A 78 9.68 -25.87 15.56
C SER A 78 8.78 -25.30 14.46
N ALA A 79 7.48 -25.55 14.54
CA ALA A 79 6.51 -24.99 13.62
C ALA A 79 6.41 -23.46 13.74
N VAL A 80 6.51 -22.91 14.96
CA VAL A 80 6.58 -21.45 15.19
C VAL A 80 7.77 -20.85 14.44
N GLN A 81 8.97 -21.42 14.60
CA GLN A 81 10.18 -20.93 13.96
C GLN A 81 10.07 -20.94 12.43
N LEU A 82 9.60 -22.05 11.85
CA LEU A 82 9.40 -22.16 10.40
C LEU A 82 8.38 -21.14 9.86
N LYS A 83 7.30 -20.90 10.62
CA LYS A 83 6.27 -19.92 10.22
C LYS A 83 6.78 -18.48 10.29
N ILE A 84 7.60 -18.14 11.29
CA ILE A 84 8.26 -16.82 11.37
C ILE A 84 9.18 -16.58 10.17
N GLU A 85 9.99 -17.58 9.79
CA GLU A 85 10.89 -17.47 8.64
C GLU A 85 10.14 -17.34 7.31
N SER A 86 9.01 -18.06 7.16
CA SER A 86 8.10 -17.92 6.03
C SER A 86 7.48 -16.52 5.97
N PHE A 87 6.98 -16.01 7.10
CA PHE A 87 6.38 -14.68 7.21
C PHE A 87 7.34 -13.56 6.81
N VAL A 88 8.58 -13.58 7.33
CA VAL A 88 9.64 -12.62 6.97
C VAL A 88 9.96 -12.67 5.48
N ARG A 89 9.90 -13.84 4.86
CA ARG A 89 10.17 -14.00 3.42
C ARG A 89 9.06 -13.40 2.56
N MET A 90 7.79 -13.64 2.91
CA MET A 90 6.62 -13.09 2.22
C MET A 90 6.59 -11.56 2.32
N GLU A 91 6.91 -11.03 3.49
CA GLU A 91 6.97 -9.58 3.72
C GLU A 91 8.04 -8.91 2.86
N ARG A 92 9.26 -9.48 2.78
CA ARG A 92 10.31 -8.96 1.89
C ARG A 92 9.95 -9.03 0.41
N LYS A 93 9.18 -10.05 0.01
CA LYS A 93 8.67 -10.18 -1.37
C LYS A 93 7.68 -9.05 -1.67
N ALA A 94 6.80 -8.73 -0.72
CA ALA A 94 5.82 -7.65 -0.83
C ALA A 94 6.45 -6.28 -1.06
N GLN A 95 7.69 -6.06 -0.61
CA GLN A 95 8.38 -4.77 -0.79
C GLN A 95 9.12 -4.57 -2.12
N LYS A 96 9.42 -5.65 -2.86
CA LYS A 96 10.18 -5.54 -4.12
C LYS A 96 9.56 -4.60 -5.17
N PRO A 97 8.23 -4.52 -5.33
CA PRO A 97 7.61 -3.66 -6.36
C PRO A 97 7.89 -2.17 -6.19
N PHE A 98 8.07 -1.68 -4.95
CA PHE A 98 8.13 -0.24 -4.66
C PHE A 98 9.48 0.42 -5.03
N LYS A 99 10.57 -0.34 -5.04
CA LYS A 99 11.90 0.19 -5.39
C LYS A 99 12.06 0.57 -6.88
N LYS A 100 11.12 0.15 -7.72
CA LYS A 100 11.19 0.30 -9.19
C LYS A 100 10.30 1.41 -9.76
N ALA A 101 9.43 2.01 -8.94
CA ALA A 101 8.37 2.93 -9.38
C ALA A 101 8.73 4.43 -9.27
N SER A 102 9.91 4.79 -8.76
CA SER A 102 10.34 6.18 -8.65
C SER A 102 11.04 6.65 -9.93
N SER A 103 10.28 7.18 -10.89
CA SER A 103 10.83 7.90 -12.04
C SER A 103 10.72 9.40 -11.84
N LYS A 104 11.86 10.12 -11.85
CA LYS A 104 11.88 11.58 -11.98
C LYS A 104 11.87 11.98 -13.45
N ALA A 105 10.88 12.74 -13.87
CA ALA A 105 10.97 13.59 -15.06
C ALA A 105 9.95 14.72 -14.98
N THR A 106 10.43 15.93 -14.70
CA THR A 106 9.66 17.18 -14.81
C THR A 106 9.62 17.58 -16.28
N VAL A 107 8.50 17.29 -16.94
CA VAL A 107 8.08 17.97 -18.18
C VAL A 107 7.21 19.15 -17.75
N GLU A 108 7.17 20.22 -18.54
CA GLU A 108 6.17 21.29 -18.37
C GLU A 108 4.78 20.71 -18.67
N TYR A 109 4.14 20.20 -17.62
CA TYR A 109 2.77 19.72 -17.64
C TYR A 109 1.80 20.89 -17.42
N CYS A 110 0.59 20.79 -17.98
CA CYS A 110 -0.49 21.67 -17.53
C CYS A 110 -0.75 21.46 -16.03
N SER A 111 -1.32 22.47 -15.36
CA SER A 111 -1.54 22.44 -13.90
C SER A 111 -2.25 21.18 -13.42
N LEU A 112 -3.20 20.67 -14.21
CA LEU A 112 -3.92 19.43 -13.93
C LEU A 112 -3.02 18.20 -13.92
N VAL A 113 -2.25 17.98 -14.99
CA VAL A 113 -1.38 16.81 -15.11
C VAL A 113 -0.27 16.85 -14.04
N ARG A 114 0.20 18.05 -13.68
CA ARG A 114 1.11 18.21 -12.55
C ARG A 114 0.48 17.76 -11.23
N LEU A 115 -0.76 18.15 -10.93
CA LEU A 115 -1.47 17.72 -9.71
C LEU A 115 -1.66 16.19 -9.67
N MET A 116 -2.01 15.59 -10.80
CA MET A 116 -2.13 14.13 -10.92
C MET A 116 -0.80 13.42 -10.70
N ALA A 117 0.27 13.91 -11.32
CA ALA A 117 1.62 13.36 -11.16
C ALA A 117 2.10 13.45 -9.70
N GLU A 118 1.88 14.60 -9.04
CA GLU A 118 2.18 14.80 -7.63
C GLU A 118 1.38 13.82 -6.75
N ALA A 119 0.08 13.66 -7.00
CA ALA A 119 -0.75 12.70 -6.28
C ALA A 119 -0.27 11.25 -6.45
N ARG A 120 0.12 10.87 -7.67
CA ARG A 120 0.71 9.55 -7.95
C ARG A 120 2.02 9.35 -7.19
N GLU A 121 2.93 10.33 -7.22
CA GLU A 121 4.21 10.25 -6.51
C GLU A 121 4.04 10.18 -4.98
N MET A 122 3.11 10.95 -4.43
CA MET A 122 2.72 10.86 -3.02
C MET A 122 2.17 9.48 -2.69
N THR A 123 1.35 8.91 -3.59
CA THR A 123 0.83 7.56 -3.43
C THR A 123 1.94 6.53 -3.37
N VAL A 124 2.83 6.50 -4.36
CA VAL A 124 3.95 5.56 -4.42
C VAL A 124 4.80 5.67 -3.14
N SER A 125 5.13 6.89 -2.72
CA SER A 125 5.92 7.15 -1.52
C SER A 125 5.22 6.68 -0.23
N LEU A 126 3.90 6.86 -0.14
CA LEU A 126 3.13 6.42 1.02
C LEU A 126 3.02 4.89 1.08
N LEU A 127 2.81 4.22 -0.06
CA LEU A 127 2.74 2.76 -0.13
C LEU A 127 4.10 2.13 0.24
N ASP A 128 5.21 2.69 -0.26
CA ASP A 128 6.57 2.24 0.05
C ASP A 128 6.91 2.41 1.53
N SER A 129 6.67 3.61 2.08
CA SER A 129 6.94 3.90 3.49
C SER A 129 6.06 3.07 4.43
N THR A 130 4.80 2.84 4.06
CA THR A 130 3.88 2.00 4.84
C THR A 130 4.35 0.55 4.87
N SER A 131 4.74 0.00 3.71
CA SER A 131 5.30 -1.35 3.61
C SER A 131 6.59 -1.46 4.45
N SER A 132 7.47 -0.45 4.37
CA SER A 132 8.70 -0.37 5.17
C SER A 132 8.44 -0.29 6.68
N LEU A 133 7.40 0.44 7.11
CA LEU A 133 7.01 0.54 8.52
C LEU A 133 6.42 -0.78 9.04
N LEU A 134 5.69 -1.52 8.21
CA LEU A 134 5.27 -2.88 8.56
C LEU A 134 6.49 -3.77 8.79
N LEU A 135 7.52 -3.72 7.94
CA LEU A 135 8.77 -4.45 8.17
C LEU A 135 9.44 -4.09 9.48
N LYS A 136 9.42 -2.82 9.88
CA LYS A 136 10.00 -2.37 11.16
C LYS A 136 9.18 -2.84 12.36
N LYS A 137 7.84 -2.88 12.25
CA LYS A 137 6.95 -3.43 13.29
C LYS A 137 7.06 -4.95 13.40
N ILE A 138 7.28 -5.61 12.26
CA ILE A 138 7.54 -7.05 12.13
C ILE A 138 9.00 -7.37 12.50
N GLY A 139 9.87 -6.38 12.36
CA GLY A 139 11.29 -6.39 12.66
C GLY A 139 11.54 -6.55 14.15
N ILE A 140 11.48 -7.81 14.57
CA ILE A 140 12.56 -8.49 15.30
C ILE A 140 13.45 -7.51 16.10
N PRO A 141 13.34 -7.52 17.44
CA PRO A 141 14.35 -6.95 18.32
C PRO A 141 15.68 -7.71 18.18
N SER A 142 16.44 -7.60 17.08
CA SER A 142 17.58 -8.47 16.77
C SER A 142 17.23 -9.97 16.71
N SER A 143 17.75 -10.69 15.70
CA SER A 143 17.60 -12.15 15.59
C SER A 143 18.03 -12.91 16.86
N SER A 144 18.82 -12.27 17.73
CA SER A 144 19.22 -12.78 19.04
C SER A 144 18.12 -12.79 20.11
N LYS A 145 17.01 -12.04 19.97
CA LYS A 145 15.91 -12.08 20.96
C LYS A 145 14.85 -13.11 20.62
N TRP A 146 14.60 -13.42 19.34
CA TRP A 146 13.66 -14.48 18.95
C TRP A 146 14.22 -15.89 19.19
N SER A 147 15.55 -16.08 19.07
CA SER A 147 16.18 -17.36 19.46
C SER A 147 16.12 -17.62 20.97
N LEU A 148 16.08 -16.57 21.80
CA LEU A 148 15.85 -16.65 23.26
C LEU A 148 14.39 -16.88 23.62
N VAL A 149 13.49 -16.53 22.71
CA VAL A 149 12.05 -16.72 22.87
C VAL A 149 11.74 -18.22 22.78
N SER A 150 12.41 -18.99 21.90
CA SER A 150 12.34 -20.48 21.85
C SER A 150 12.60 -21.18 23.21
N LYS A 151 13.47 -20.62 24.06
CA LYS A 151 13.80 -21.17 25.39
C LYS A 151 12.95 -20.63 26.55
N ARG A 152 12.20 -19.53 26.35
CA ARG A 152 11.41 -18.85 27.40
C ARG A 152 9.89 -19.01 27.21
N PHE A 153 9.45 -19.65 26.13
CA PHE A 153 8.04 -19.95 25.85
C PHE A 153 7.37 -20.91 26.83
N GLN A 154 8.13 -21.65 27.65
CA GLN A 154 7.53 -22.78 28.35
C GLN A 154 6.62 -22.44 29.54
N LYS A 155 6.63 -21.24 30.14
CA LYS A 155 5.81 -21.03 31.37
C LYS A 155 5.12 -19.70 31.66
N THR A 156 5.42 -18.54 31.04
CA THR A 156 4.76 -17.27 31.52
C THR A 156 4.72 -16.07 30.56
N LYS A 157 5.11 -16.19 29.27
CA LYS A 157 5.32 -15.01 28.40
C LYS A 157 4.43 -14.90 27.15
N VAL A 158 3.50 -15.83 26.96
CA VAL A 158 2.65 -15.94 25.76
C VAL A 158 1.68 -14.76 25.61
N VAL A 159 1.21 -14.18 26.73
CA VAL A 159 0.22 -13.08 26.73
C VAL A 159 0.73 -11.81 26.04
N CYS A 160 1.99 -11.43 26.24
CA CYS A 160 2.56 -10.19 25.69
C CYS A 160 2.90 -10.29 24.19
N GLU A 161 2.99 -11.51 23.64
CA GLU A 161 3.33 -11.78 22.24
C GLU A 161 2.07 -12.00 21.39
N GLU A 162 0.99 -12.56 21.96
CA GLU A 162 -0.33 -12.61 21.32
C GLU A 162 -0.93 -11.21 21.13
N GLU A 163 -0.80 -10.31 22.13
CA GLU A 163 -1.22 -8.91 22.02
C GLU A 163 -0.51 -8.16 20.89
N GLN A 164 0.79 -8.42 20.69
CA GLN A 164 1.56 -7.81 19.60
C GLN A 164 1.14 -8.34 18.24
N LEU A 165 0.86 -9.64 18.12
CA LEU A 165 0.34 -10.24 16.89
C LEU A 165 -1.07 -9.74 16.58
N LEU A 166 -1.93 -9.59 17.58
CA LEU A 166 -3.26 -8.99 17.42
C LEU A 166 -3.18 -7.53 16.99
N ALA A 167 -2.25 -6.75 17.57
CA ALA A 167 -2.01 -5.38 17.14
C ALA A 167 -1.50 -5.33 15.69
N LEU A 168 -0.60 -6.23 15.31
CA LEU A 168 -0.10 -6.32 13.95
C LEU A 168 -1.21 -6.73 12.96
N GLU A 169 -2.03 -7.71 13.32
CA GLU A 169 -3.19 -8.15 12.53
C GLU A 169 -4.17 -6.99 12.29
N ARG A 170 -4.50 -6.22 13.33
CA ARG A 170 -5.33 -5.00 13.20
C ARG A 170 -4.69 -3.98 12.26
N ASN A 171 -3.40 -3.68 12.45
CA ASN A 171 -2.69 -2.75 11.58
C ASN A 171 -2.69 -3.19 10.11
N ILE A 172 -2.49 -4.48 9.83
CA ILE A 172 -2.56 -5.02 8.46
C ILE A 172 -3.99 -4.96 7.94
N GLY A 173 -4.99 -5.29 8.76
CA GLY A 173 -6.41 -5.19 8.41
C GLY A 173 -6.81 -3.77 8.01
N ASP A 174 -6.46 -2.78 8.83
CA ASP A 174 -6.71 -1.37 8.53
C ASP A 174 -5.98 -0.95 7.25
N LEU A 175 -4.80 -1.51 7.00
CA LEU A 175 -4.02 -1.19 5.82
C LEU A 175 -4.63 -1.78 4.54
N VAL A 176 -5.09 -3.02 4.59
CA VAL A 176 -5.85 -3.66 3.49
C VAL A 176 -7.04 -2.79 3.13
N ASN A 177 -7.84 -2.38 4.13
CA ASN A 177 -9.01 -1.53 3.91
C ASN A 177 -8.63 -0.17 3.30
N GLY A 178 -7.57 0.46 3.80
CA GLY A 178 -7.08 1.74 3.26
C GLY A 178 -6.57 1.62 1.82
N ALA A 179 -5.85 0.54 1.51
CA ALA A 179 -5.34 0.27 0.18
C ALA A 179 -6.45 -0.07 -0.81
N GLU A 180 -7.49 -0.78 -0.36
CA GLU A 180 -8.71 -1.05 -1.13
C GLU A 180 -9.47 0.23 -1.45
N PHE A 181 -9.68 1.09 -0.46
CA PHE A 181 -10.32 2.39 -0.66
C PHE A 181 -9.57 3.23 -1.69
N LEU A 182 -8.26 3.35 -1.55
CA LEU A 182 -7.41 4.09 -2.48
C LEU A 182 -7.45 3.50 -3.89
N PHE A 183 -7.35 2.17 -4.03
CA PHE A 183 -7.44 1.49 -5.32
C PHE A 183 -8.76 1.79 -6.03
N ARG A 184 -9.88 1.67 -5.31
CA ARG A 184 -11.21 2.00 -5.85
C ARG A 184 -11.26 3.46 -6.30
N ARG A 185 -10.70 4.38 -5.53
CA ARG A 185 -10.67 5.80 -5.88
C ARG A 185 -9.83 6.06 -7.13
N LEU A 186 -8.62 5.50 -7.21
CA LEU A 186 -7.76 5.58 -8.40
C LEU A 186 -8.48 5.11 -9.66
N MET A 187 -9.17 3.98 -9.57
CA MET A 187 -9.95 3.43 -10.69
C MET A 187 -11.12 4.34 -11.08
N GLN A 188 -11.84 4.89 -10.10
CA GLN A 188 -12.92 5.85 -10.34
C GLN A 188 -12.40 7.11 -11.04
N THR A 189 -11.32 7.71 -10.54
CA THR A 189 -10.71 8.90 -11.15
C THR A 189 -10.26 8.62 -12.57
N ARG A 190 -9.63 7.47 -12.82
CA ARG A 190 -9.21 7.05 -14.17
C ARG A 190 -10.40 6.95 -15.12
N VAL A 191 -11.47 6.26 -14.72
CA VAL A 191 -12.67 6.07 -15.56
C VAL A 191 -13.35 7.41 -15.84
N PHE A 192 -13.49 8.26 -14.81
CA PHE A 192 -14.03 9.60 -14.94
C PHE A 192 -13.24 10.43 -15.97
N LEU A 193 -11.92 10.39 -15.87
CA LEU A 193 -11.00 11.07 -16.77
C LEU A 193 -11.09 10.60 -18.22
N LEU A 194 -11.10 9.28 -18.43
CA LEU A 194 -11.26 8.69 -19.76
C LEU A 194 -12.59 9.09 -20.40
N ASN A 195 -13.67 9.16 -19.61
CA ASN A 195 -14.97 9.61 -20.11
C ASN A 195 -14.94 11.06 -20.58
N ILE A 196 -14.27 11.96 -19.83
CA ILE A 196 -14.08 13.37 -20.25
C ILE A 196 -13.29 13.47 -21.55
N LEU A 197 -12.23 12.69 -21.70
CA LEU A 197 -11.39 12.69 -22.92
C LEU A 197 -12.12 12.12 -24.14
N SER A 198 -13.10 11.24 -23.93
CA SER A 198 -13.89 10.62 -24.99
C SER A 198 -15.15 11.39 -25.40
N SER A 199 -15.52 12.44 -24.65
CA SER A 199 -16.72 13.25 -24.85
C SER A 199 -16.49 14.41 -25.82
#